data_AF-A0A6A7C3C1-F1
#
_entry.id   AF-A0A6A7C3C1-F1
#
_cell.length_a   1.000
_cell.length_b   1.000
_cell.length_c   1.000
_cell.angle_alpha   90.00
_cell.angle_beta   90.00
_cell.angle_gamma   90.00
#
_symmetry.space_group_name_H-M   'P 1'
#
loop_
_entity.id
_entity.type
_entity.pdbx_description
1 polymer ?
#
loop_
_entity_poly.entity_id
_entity_poly.type
_entity_poly.pdbx_seq_one_letter_code
_entity_poly.pdbx_strand_id
1 'polypeptide(L)'
;MTTPLVDSEGYPRADIDVAKIRIARARIIRLQNDYKKVMDKLKVAVEDAFASAETASETDTESIVPSSAAAAHGSVPSETTNGHSDADIPFAVVDEVSEGGPAAAAGLKVGDKVTAFGSVDWTKADKFKLIQAEVMKNPPNVAIVVKIMRMDKKEDVMITPKSDWGGRGSLGCHLKPL
;
A
#
# COMPACT_ATOMS: atom_id res chain seq x y z
N MET A 1 2.49 23.98 -17.64
CA MET A 1 3.33 25.05 -17.03
C MET A 1 3.67 26.21 -17.96
N THR A 2 3.27 26.18 -19.23
CA THR A 2 3.79 27.06 -20.28
C THR A 2 2.83 28.16 -20.71
N THR A 3 1.65 28.29 -20.10
CA THR A 3 0.71 29.33 -20.51
C THR A 3 1.25 30.72 -20.17
N PRO A 4 1.18 31.69 -21.10
CA PRO A 4 1.71 33.04 -20.87
C PRO A 4 0.93 33.76 -19.76
N LEU A 5 1.65 34.56 -18.96
CA LEU A 5 1.08 35.37 -17.88
C LEU A 5 0.93 36.86 -18.25
N VAL A 6 1.29 37.18 -19.48
CA VAL A 6 1.16 38.51 -20.08
C VAL A 6 0.14 38.47 -21.19
N ASP A 7 -0.44 39.63 -21.47
CA ASP A 7 -1.32 39.84 -22.63
C ASP A 7 -0.49 40.09 -23.91
N SER A 8 -1.17 40.43 -25.01
CA SER A 8 -0.54 40.74 -26.30
C SER A 8 0.25 42.04 -26.30
N GLU A 9 -0.01 42.94 -25.35
CA GLU A 9 0.68 44.23 -25.21
C GLU A 9 1.89 44.15 -24.27
N GLY A 10 2.08 43.01 -23.60
CA GLY A 10 3.21 42.74 -22.71
C GLY A 10 2.93 43.10 -21.24
N TYR A 11 1.70 43.44 -20.89
CA TYR A 11 1.31 43.74 -19.51
C TYR A 11 0.84 42.48 -18.76
N PRO A 12 0.96 42.45 -17.41
CA PRO A 12 0.40 41.37 -16.61
C PRO A 12 -1.10 41.24 -16.84
N ARG A 13 -1.55 40.03 -17.12
CA ARG A 13 -2.96 39.71 -17.35
C ARG A 13 -3.83 40.10 -16.16
N ALA A 14 -4.87 40.91 -16.40
CA ALA A 14 -5.78 41.39 -15.38
C ALA A 14 -6.84 40.37 -14.96
N ASP A 15 -7.11 39.36 -15.79
CA ASP A 15 -8.08 38.28 -15.53
C ASP A 15 -7.60 37.24 -14.51
N ILE A 16 -6.32 37.29 -14.10
CA ILE A 16 -5.70 36.27 -13.24
C ILE A 16 -4.74 36.89 -12.21
N ASP A 17 -4.55 36.19 -11.10
CA ASP A 17 -3.53 36.56 -10.11
C ASP A 17 -2.15 36.05 -10.56
N VAL A 18 -1.46 36.87 -11.36
CA VAL A 18 -0.13 36.56 -11.91
C VAL A 18 0.89 36.24 -10.81
N ALA A 19 0.83 36.90 -9.66
CA ALA A 19 1.76 36.69 -8.56
C ALA A 19 1.58 35.30 -7.92
N LYS A 20 0.34 34.92 -7.58
CA LYS A 20 0.05 33.58 -7.06
C LYS A 20 0.43 32.50 -8.06
N ILE A 21 0.15 32.71 -9.35
CA ILE A 21 0.50 31.73 -10.37
C ILE A 21 2.02 31.58 -10.48
N ARG A 22 2.82 32.66 -10.43
CA ARG A 22 4.28 32.55 -10.42
C ARG A 22 4.79 31.75 -9.23
N ILE A 23 4.27 32.01 -8.03
CA ILE A 23 4.66 31.28 -6.81
C ILE A 23 4.32 29.79 -6.93
N ALA A 24 3.08 29.48 -7.33
CA ALA A 24 2.62 28.11 -7.53
C ALA A 24 3.46 27.39 -8.60
N ARG A 25 3.78 28.08 -9.70
CA ARG A 25 4.60 27.51 -10.77
C ARG A 25 6.01 27.18 -10.29
N ALA A 26 6.65 28.11 -9.59
CA ALA A 26 7.97 27.88 -9.02
C ALA A 26 7.97 26.68 -8.06
N ARG A 27 6.93 26.55 -7.23
CA ARG A 27 6.79 25.42 -6.29
C ARG A 27 6.68 24.08 -7.03
N ILE A 28 5.79 23.99 -8.02
CA ILE A 28 5.60 22.75 -8.80
C ILE A 28 6.90 22.39 -9.55
N ILE A 29 7.58 23.36 -10.16
CA ILE A 29 8.85 23.10 -10.87
C ILE A 29 9.91 22.54 -9.91
N ARG A 30 10.02 23.10 -8.70
CA ARG A 30 10.93 22.57 -7.66
C ARG A 30 10.57 21.13 -7.32
N LEU A 31 9.30 20.84 -7.04
CA LEU A 31 8.85 19.48 -6.72
C LEU A 31 9.10 18.49 -7.86
N GLN A 32 8.87 18.89 -9.12
CA GLN A 32 9.15 18.05 -10.28
C GLN A 32 10.65 17.75 -10.42
N ASN A 33 11.50 18.75 -10.22
CA ASN A 33 12.94 18.58 -10.26
C ASN A 33 13.43 17.67 -9.12
N ASP A 34 12.88 17.84 -7.91
CA ASP A 34 13.25 17.04 -6.75
C ASP A 34 12.78 15.59 -6.92
N TYR A 35 11.56 15.37 -7.42
CA TYR A 35 11.09 14.04 -7.80
C TYR A 35 12.01 13.37 -8.82
N LYS A 36 12.40 14.10 -9.87
CA LYS A 36 13.34 13.58 -10.88
C LYS A 36 14.67 13.17 -10.24
N LYS A 37 15.24 13.99 -9.35
CA LYS A 37 16.48 13.67 -8.62
C LYS A 37 16.33 12.43 -7.74
N VAL A 38 15.21 12.28 -7.03
CA VAL A 38 14.94 11.11 -6.19
C VAL A 38 14.83 9.86 -7.05
N MET A 39 14.11 9.94 -8.16
CA MET A 39 13.95 8.82 -9.09
C MET A 39 15.29 8.43 -9.72
N ASP A 40 16.13 9.40 -10.08
CA ASP A 40 17.45 9.12 -10.66
C ASP A 40 18.38 8.46 -9.64
N LYS A 41 18.33 8.85 -8.36
CA LYS A 41 19.05 8.13 -7.29
C LYS A 41 18.52 6.71 -7.09
N LEU A 42 17.20 6.53 -7.15
CA LEU A 42 16.58 5.21 -7.00
C LEU A 42 17.05 4.27 -8.12
N LYS A 43 17.09 4.74 -9.38
CA LYS A 43 17.56 3.93 -10.51
C LYS A 43 18.97 3.40 -10.26
N VAL A 44 19.90 4.27 -9.87
CA VAL A 44 21.29 3.89 -9.58
C VAL A 44 21.35 2.86 -8.45
N ALA A 45 20.66 3.10 -7.33
CA ALA A 45 20.68 2.17 -6.19
C ALA A 45 20.08 0.80 -6.53
N VAL A 46 19.06 0.76 -7.38
CA VAL A 46 18.43 -0.48 -7.83
C VAL A 46 19.38 -1.24 -8.76
N GLU A 47 19.99 -0.56 -9.72
CA GLU A 47 21.01 -1.16 -10.61
C GLU A 47 22.19 -1.73 -9.81
N ASP A 48 22.71 -0.98 -8.82
CA ASP A 48 23.79 -1.43 -7.94
C ASP A 48 23.41 -2.67 -7.12
N ALA A 49 22.18 -2.75 -6.62
CA ALA A 49 21.69 -3.89 -5.85
C ALA A 49 21.58 -5.16 -6.71
N PHE A 50 21.09 -5.04 -7.95
CA PHE A 50 21.02 -6.16 -8.88
C PHE A 50 22.41 -6.61 -9.35
N ALA A 51 23.32 -5.67 -9.66
CA ALA A 51 24.70 -5.99 -10.02
C ALA A 51 25.47 -6.66 -8.85
N SER A 52 25.21 -6.23 -7.61
CA SER A 52 25.81 -6.84 -6.41
C SER A 52 25.26 -8.24 -6.13
N ALA A 53 24.02 -8.53 -6.52
CA ALA A 53 23.43 -9.87 -6.39
C ALA A 53 23.94 -10.85 -7.47
N GLU A 54 24.21 -10.36 -8.69
CA GLU A 54 24.82 -11.16 -9.75
C GLU A 54 26.28 -11.50 -9.43
N THR A 55 27.07 -10.52 -8.97
CA THR A 55 28.48 -10.73 -8.59
C THR A 55 28.65 -11.62 -7.35
N ALA A 56 27.70 -11.62 -6.41
CA ALA A 56 27.68 -12.54 -5.28
C ALA A 56 27.28 -13.99 -5.65
N SER A 57 26.81 -14.22 -6.89
CA SER A 57 26.43 -15.54 -7.40
C SER A 57 27.50 -16.19 -8.28
N GLU A 58 28.63 -15.52 -8.53
CA GLU A 58 29.75 -16.04 -9.34
C GLU A 58 30.90 -16.59 -8.47
N THR A 59 30.60 -17.63 -7.69
CA THR A 59 31.54 -18.72 -7.42
C THR A 59 30.78 -20.04 -7.55
N ASP A 60 30.36 -20.36 -8.77
CA ASP A 60 30.51 -21.70 -9.33
C ASP A 60 30.15 -21.69 -10.82
N THR A 61 30.88 -22.52 -11.54
CA THR A 61 31.17 -22.48 -12.97
C THR A 61 30.01 -23.02 -13.84
N GLU A 62 29.86 -22.42 -15.03
CA GLU A 62 29.30 -22.99 -16.28
C GLU A 62 27.77 -23.16 -16.50
N SER A 63 27.26 -22.28 -17.39
CA SER A 63 26.47 -22.55 -18.62
C SER A 63 25.09 -23.24 -18.56
N ILE A 64 24.20 -22.71 -19.43
CA ILE A 64 23.02 -23.30 -20.09
C ILE A 64 21.65 -22.75 -19.62
N VAL A 65 21.11 -21.82 -20.41
CA VAL A 65 19.67 -21.71 -20.72
C VAL A 65 19.32 -22.73 -21.82
N PRO A 66 18.07 -23.21 -22.05
CA PRO A 66 16.79 -22.57 -21.67
C PRO A 66 15.59 -23.49 -21.29
N SER A 67 14.54 -22.85 -20.76
CA SER A 67 13.09 -23.13 -20.93
C SER A 67 12.38 -24.33 -20.25
N SER A 68 11.27 -23.96 -19.59
CA SER A 68 9.96 -24.64 -19.53
C SER A 68 9.54 -25.47 -18.30
N ALA A 69 8.41 -25.00 -17.72
CA ALA A 69 7.27 -25.74 -17.15
C ALA A 69 7.36 -26.49 -15.80
N ALA A 70 6.46 -26.01 -14.92
CA ALA A 70 5.54 -26.76 -14.05
C ALA A 70 6.01 -27.33 -12.69
N ALA A 71 5.34 -26.78 -11.67
CA ALA A 71 4.76 -27.43 -10.49
C ALA A 71 5.67 -27.92 -9.32
N ALA A 72 5.46 -27.21 -8.20
CA ALA A 72 5.03 -27.75 -6.90
C ALA A 72 6.06 -27.92 -5.74
N HIS A 73 5.79 -27.12 -4.70
CA HIS A 73 5.85 -27.39 -3.25
C HIS A 73 7.13 -27.23 -2.41
N GLY A 74 7.01 -26.31 -1.43
CA GLY A 74 7.71 -26.28 -0.12
C GLY A 74 9.05 -25.56 -0.18
N SER A 75 9.40 -24.56 0.62
CA SER A 75 8.89 -24.07 1.89
C SER A 75 9.59 -22.72 2.17
N VAL A 76 8.85 -21.77 2.75
CA VAL A 76 9.34 -20.50 3.33
C VAL A 76 10.44 -20.76 4.40
N PRO A 77 11.42 -19.84 4.57
CA PRO A 77 11.16 -18.52 5.16
C PRO A 77 11.81 -17.36 4.41
N SER A 78 10.98 -16.48 3.85
CA SER A 78 11.39 -15.12 3.51
C SER A 78 11.28 -14.26 4.77
N GLU A 79 12.43 -14.00 5.39
CA GLU A 79 12.58 -12.86 6.29
C GLU A 79 13.45 -11.79 5.62
N THR A 80 12.91 -10.57 5.65
CA THR A 80 13.64 -9.29 5.63
C THR A 80 14.05 -8.74 4.26
N THR A 81 13.08 -8.27 3.49
CA THR A 81 13.27 -7.07 2.66
C THR A 81 12.55 -5.90 3.35
N ASN A 82 13.33 -5.07 4.03
CA ASN A 82 12.90 -3.75 4.53
C ASN A 82 12.66 -2.82 3.33
N GLY A 83 11.56 -3.05 2.62
CA GLY A 83 10.91 -2.03 1.82
C GLY A 83 9.87 -1.37 2.70
N HIS A 84 10.08 -0.10 3.06
CA HIS A 84 8.99 0.74 3.57
C HIS A 84 7.99 0.97 2.44
N SER A 85 7.16 -0.05 2.19
CA SER A 85 5.90 0.10 1.50
C SER A 85 4.95 0.83 2.43
N ASP A 86 4.12 1.72 1.89
CA ASP A 86 3.07 2.43 2.66
C ASP A 86 2.23 1.48 3.54
N ALA A 87 2.21 0.17 3.22
CA ALA A 87 1.60 -0.91 4.01
C ALA A 87 2.16 -1.11 5.45
N ASP A 88 3.13 -0.30 5.89
CA ASP A 88 3.61 -0.29 7.27
C ASP A 88 2.91 0.73 8.17
N ILE A 89 2.19 1.69 7.58
CA ILE A 89 1.50 2.73 8.35
C ILE A 89 0.14 2.17 8.76
N PRO A 90 -0.11 1.98 10.07
CA PRO A 90 -1.43 1.57 10.51
C PRO A 90 -2.43 2.73 10.32
N PHE A 91 -3.63 2.41 9.81
CA PHE A 91 -4.69 3.40 9.57
C PHE A 91 -5.91 3.23 10.49
N ALA A 92 -6.02 2.08 11.15
CA ALA A 92 -7.08 1.79 12.11
C ALA A 92 -6.59 0.87 13.23
N VAL A 93 -7.32 0.85 14.34
CA VAL A 93 -7.15 -0.07 15.47
C VAL A 93 -8.42 -0.87 15.66
N VAL A 94 -8.27 -2.15 16.02
CA VAL A 94 -9.39 -3.00 16.41
C VAL A 94 -9.84 -2.64 17.82
N ASP A 95 -11.05 -2.13 17.95
CA ASP A 95 -11.64 -1.65 19.20
C ASP A 95 -12.43 -2.77 19.91
N GLU A 96 -13.15 -3.57 19.13
CA GLU A 96 -13.97 -4.67 19.62
C GLU A 96 -13.96 -5.85 18.64
N VAL A 97 -13.97 -7.08 19.16
CA VAL A 97 -14.09 -8.32 18.38
C VAL A 97 -15.18 -9.17 19.03
N SER A 98 -16.19 -9.57 18.25
CA SER A 98 -17.27 -10.41 18.74
C SER A 98 -16.84 -11.87 18.86
N GLU A 99 -17.02 -12.46 20.03
CA GLU A 99 -16.74 -13.87 20.29
C GLU A 99 -17.61 -14.77 19.39
N GLY A 100 -16.98 -15.76 18.74
CA GLY A 100 -17.66 -16.64 17.77
C GLY A 100 -17.88 -16.04 16.38
N GLY A 101 -17.48 -14.78 16.15
CA GLY A 101 -17.55 -14.13 14.85
C GLY A 101 -16.38 -14.48 13.91
N PRO A 102 -16.50 -14.15 12.60
CA PRO A 102 -15.46 -14.40 11.62
C PRO A 102 -14.09 -13.80 11.97
N ALA A 103 -14.07 -12.57 12.51
CA ALA A 103 -12.84 -11.91 12.93
C ALA A 103 -12.15 -12.64 14.10
N ALA A 104 -12.93 -13.14 15.08
CA ALA A 104 -12.40 -13.94 16.18
C ALA A 104 -11.87 -15.30 15.69
N ALA A 105 -12.60 -15.97 14.80
CA ALA A 105 -12.18 -17.23 14.19
C ALA A 105 -10.90 -17.09 13.37
N ALA A 106 -10.67 -15.92 12.78
CA ALA A 106 -9.44 -15.57 12.07
C ALA A 106 -8.26 -15.22 13.01
N GLY A 107 -8.50 -15.04 14.31
CA GLY A 107 -7.47 -14.72 15.29
C GLY A 107 -7.18 -13.22 15.44
N LEU A 108 -8.08 -12.34 14.98
CA LEU A 108 -8.03 -10.90 15.22
C LEU A 108 -8.31 -10.62 16.71
N LYS A 109 -7.56 -9.70 17.30
CA LYS A 109 -7.69 -9.34 18.72
C LYS A 109 -7.88 -7.83 18.88
N VAL A 110 -8.48 -7.45 20.00
CA VAL A 110 -8.59 -6.05 20.41
C VAL A 110 -7.20 -5.46 20.60
N GLY A 111 -6.98 -4.26 20.06
CA GLY A 111 -5.70 -3.56 20.08
C GLY A 111 -4.79 -3.82 18.88
N ASP A 112 -5.16 -4.74 17.98
CA ASP A 112 -4.41 -4.95 16.73
C ASP A 112 -4.50 -3.70 15.85
N LYS A 113 -3.37 -3.27 15.29
CA LYS A 113 -3.31 -2.14 14.37
C LYS A 113 -3.42 -2.65 12.94
N VAL A 114 -4.41 -2.19 12.18
CA VAL A 114 -4.61 -2.61 10.79
C VAL A 114 -3.78 -1.74 9.85
N THR A 115 -2.95 -2.38 9.04
CA THR A 115 -2.09 -1.70 8.05
C THR A 115 -2.58 -1.92 6.62
N ALA A 116 -3.28 -3.01 6.32
CA ALA A 116 -3.95 -3.22 5.04
C ALA A 116 -5.20 -4.10 5.19
N PHE A 117 -6.18 -3.90 4.31
CA PHE A 117 -7.43 -4.67 4.32
C PHE A 117 -7.82 -5.04 2.88
N GLY A 118 -7.63 -6.32 2.51
CA GLY A 118 -7.89 -6.81 1.17
C GLY A 118 -7.17 -6.00 0.09
N SER A 119 -7.89 -5.68 -0.98
CA SER A 119 -7.43 -4.84 -2.08
C SER A 119 -7.77 -3.34 -1.88
N VAL A 120 -8.08 -2.91 -0.65
CA VAL A 120 -8.56 -1.54 -0.40
C VAL A 120 -7.42 -0.55 -0.23
N ASP A 121 -7.46 0.53 -1.01
CA ASP A 121 -6.61 1.70 -0.84
C ASP A 121 -7.05 2.49 0.41
N TRP A 122 -6.34 2.32 1.52
CA TRP A 122 -6.64 3.02 2.78
C TRP A 122 -6.17 4.49 2.79
N THR A 123 -5.42 4.93 1.78
CA THR A 123 -4.97 6.33 1.61
C THR A 123 -6.10 7.29 1.20
N LYS A 124 -7.26 6.76 0.80
CA LYS A 124 -8.46 7.53 0.43
C LYS A 124 -9.23 7.99 1.68
N ALA A 125 -9.84 9.18 1.61
CA ALA A 125 -10.61 9.75 2.72
C ALA A 125 -11.77 8.82 3.18
N ASP A 126 -12.39 8.10 2.26
CA ASP A 126 -13.51 7.17 2.50
C ASP A 126 -13.07 5.71 2.75
N LYS A 127 -11.87 5.48 3.30
CA LYS A 127 -11.30 4.13 3.54
C LYS A 127 -12.24 3.14 4.22
N PHE A 128 -13.00 3.55 5.24
CA PHE A 128 -13.93 2.65 5.94
C PHE A 128 -15.14 2.25 5.09
N LYS A 129 -15.63 3.15 4.23
CA LYS A 129 -16.70 2.82 3.27
C LYS A 129 -16.18 1.85 2.22
N LEU A 130 -14.94 2.02 1.78
CA LEU A 130 -14.28 1.12 0.83
C LEU A 130 -14.07 -0.27 1.43
N ILE A 131 -13.65 -0.36 2.71
CA ILE A 131 -13.57 -1.62 3.44
C ILE A 131 -14.93 -2.31 3.50
N GLN A 132 -15.99 -1.56 3.88
CA GLN A 132 -17.34 -2.12 3.93
C GLN A 132 -17.82 -2.59 2.55
N ALA A 133 -17.55 -1.82 1.50
CA ALA A 133 -17.88 -2.18 0.13
C ALA A 133 -17.12 -3.42 -0.35
N GLU A 134 -15.83 -3.55 -0.01
CA GLU A 134 -15.02 -4.71 -0.35
C GLU A 134 -15.54 -5.98 0.33
N VAL A 135 -15.98 -5.86 1.58
CA VAL A 135 -16.58 -6.96 2.34
C VAL A 135 -17.94 -7.36 1.78
N MET A 136 -18.74 -6.40 1.28
CA MET A 136 -20.05 -6.66 0.67
C MET A 136 -19.94 -7.18 -0.77
N LYS A 137 -18.91 -6.75 -1.51
CA LYS A 137 -18.68 -7.12 -2.91
C LYS A 137 -18.12 -8.53 -3.02
N ASN A 138 -17.29 -8.94 -2.07
CA ASN A 138 -16.79 -10.31 -2.03
C ASN A 138 -17.92 -11.27 -1.61
N PRO A 139 -18.15 -12.36 -2.37
CA PRO A 139 -19.20 -13.30 -2.04
C PRO A 139 -18.96 -13.98 -0.69
N PRO A 140 -20.01 -14.47 -0.02
CA PRO A 140 -19.86 -15.23 1.22
C PRO A 140 -18.92 -16.42 0.98
N ASN A 141 -17.94 -16.60 1.88
CA ASN A 141 -16.83 -17.57 1.80
C ASN A 141 -15.55 -17.19 1.06
N VAL A 142 -15.39 -15.95 0.58
CA VAL A 142 -14.06 -15.49 0.11
C VAL A 142 -13.26 -14.92 1.27
N ALA A 143 -12.09 -15.49 1.54
CA ALA A 143 -11.18 -14.99 2.57
C ALA A 143 -10.57 -13.65 2.16
N ILE A 144 -10.69 -12.65 3.02
CA ILE A 144 -10.08 -11.33 2.85
C ILE A 144 -8.80 -11.32 3.69
N VAL A 145 -7.67 -11.03 3.05
CA VAL A 145 -6.38 -10.89 3.73
C VAL A 145 -6.32 -9.53 4.40
N VAL A 146 -6.09 -9.50 5.70
CA VAL A 146 -5.95 -8.32 6.53
C VAL A 146 -4.55 -8.34 7.14
N LYS A 147 -3.76 -7.30 6.88
CA LYS A 147 -2.45 -7.16 7.50
C LYS A 147 -2.58 -6.36 8.77
N ILE A 148 -2.10 -6.92 9.87
CA ILE A 148 -2.13 -6.32 11.18
C ILE A 148 -0.73 -6.19 11.75
N MET A 149 -0.61 -5.30 12.73
CA MET A 149 0.58 -5.13 13.55
C MET A 149 0.21 -5.32 15.01
N ARG A 150 0.80 -6.35 15.63
CA ARG A 150 0.60 -6.75 17.03
C ARG A 150 1.95 -6.76 17.73
N MET A 151 2.11 -5.98 18.79
CA MET A 151 3.40 -5.82 19.50
C MET A 151 4.57 -5.51 18.53
N ASP A 152 4.33 -4.61 17.58
CA ASP A 152 5.27 -4.21 16.51
C ASP A 152 5.70 -5.33 15.55
N LYS A 153 5.09 -6.51 15.63
CA LYS A 153 5.23 -7.59 14.66
C LYS A 153 4.10 -7.55 13.65
N LYS A 154 4.41 -7.76 12.38
CA LYS A 154 3.43 -7.83 11.31
C LYS A 154 2.89 -9.25 11.21
N GLU A 155 1.58 -9.39 11.19
CA GLU A 155 0.88 -10.67 11.01
C GLU A 155 -0.17 -10.51 9.91
N ASP A 156 -0.30 -11.51 9.06
CA ASP A 156 -1.31 -11.57 8.02
C ASP A 156 -2.45 -12.49 8.49
N VAL A 157 -3.66 -11.94 8.55
CA VAL A 157 -4.86 -12.62 9.06
C VAL A 157 -5.89 -12.74 7.95
N MET A 158 -6.43 -13.93 7.74
CA MET A 158 -7.44 -14.18 6.72
C MET A 158 -8.84 -14.23 7.34
N ILE A 159 -9.66 -13.23 7.07
CA ILE A 159 -11.02 -13.15 7.59
C ILE A 159 -12.00 -13.52 6.49
N THR A 160 -12.81 -14.55 6.72
CA THR A 160 -13.85 -14.97 5.77
C THR A 160 -15.20 -14.40 6.19
N PRO A 161 -15.77 -13.41 5.47
CA PRO A 161 -17.04 -12.81 5.87
C PRO A 161 -18.17 -13.83 5.88
N LYS A 162 -18.97 -13.82 6.96
CA LYS A 162 -20.18 -14.63 7.13
C LYS A 162 -21.30 -13.75 7.67
N SER A 163 -22.54 -14.03 7.27
CA SER A 163 -23.72 -13.25 7.70
C SER A 163 -24.59 -14.00 8.71
N ASP A 164 -24.39 -15.30 8.85
CA ASP A 164 -25.22 -16.26 9.60
C ASP A 164 -24.61 -16.69 10.95
N TRP A 165 -23.67 -15.91 11.49
CA TRP A 165 -22.96 -16.20 12.75
C TRP A 165 -23.65 -15.62 14.00
N GLY A 166 -24.78 -14.93 13.84
CA GLY A 166 -25.60 -14.45 14.97
C GLY A 166 -25.20 -13.09 15.56
N GLY A 167 -24.27 -12.37 14.94
CA GLY A 167 -23.86 -11.02 15.37
C GLY A 167 -24.15 -9.91 14.35
N ARG A 168 -23.65 -8.71 14.62
CA ARG A 168 -23.86 -7.54 13.76
C ARG A 168 -22.83 -7.49 12.63
N GLY A 169 -23.32 -7.43 11.40
CA GLY A 169 -22.49 -7.30 10.20
C GLY A 169 -21.81 -8.62 9.79
N SER A 170 -20.92 -8.54 8.80
CA SER A 170 -20.34 -9.72 8.14
C SER A 170 -18.94 -10.12 8.63
N LEU A 171 -18.27 -9.28 9.42
CA LEU A 171 -16.91 -9.55 9.93
C LEU A 171 -16.89 -9.82 11.44
N GLY A 172 -17.77 -9.17 12.22
CA GLY A 172 -17.77 -9.28 13.67
C GLY A 172 -16.62 -8.56 14.38
N CYS A 173 -16.14 -7.44 13.83
CA CYS A 173 -15.19 -6.55 14.51
C CYS A 173 -15.53 -5.07 14.29
N HIS A 174 -15.09 -4.22 15.22
CA HIS A 174 -15.18 -2.77 15.15
C HIS A 174 -13.79 -2.16 14.93
N LEU A 175 -13.65 -1.40 13.84
CA LEU A 175 -12.41 -0.70 13.49
C LEU A 175 -12.56 0.79 13.78
N LYS A 176 -11.66 1.33 14.58
CA LYS A 176 -11.58 2.75 14.92
C LYS A 176 -10.40 3.41 14.18
N PRO A 177 -10.56 4.63 13.64
CA PRO A 177 -9.42 5.40 13.12
C PRO A 177 -8.37 5.64 14.22
N LEU A 178 -7.10 5.64 13.84
CA LEU A 178 -5.99 6.12 14.69
C LEU A 178 -6.06 7.63 14.92
#